data_AF-A0A3S0JE52-F1
#
_entry.id   AF-A0A3S0JE52-F1
#
_cell.length_a   1.000
_cell.length_b   1.000
_cell.length_c   1.000
_cell.angle_alpha   90.00
_cell.angle_beta   90.00
_cell.angle_gamma   90.00
#
_symmetry.space_group_name_H-M   'P 1'
#
loop_
_entity.id
_entity.type
_entity.pdbx_description
1 polymer ?
#
loop_
_entity_poly.entity_id
_entity_poly.type
_entity_poly.pdbx_seq_one_letter_code
_entity_poly.pdbx_strand_id
1 'polypeptide(L)'
;MSKKQEAEQRKRDEHKAQMQAAKERRRQAPALQRAAPTREERPVLLIVCQGTVTEVEYFNQFELATADIKALGRAYDPEKLVQEALDWREAARRGKQPYEQVWCVFDKDDTEPGPFHAAIERARAHGLRVAYSNQAFEFWFLLHFDEHQGGGMDRQQCGQRVEALIREANPRVSYDSHKGKHVSRELFDLLEGPYPGLPGRPSRRAVAVRRAKRIAKDWAESGHPPAAQESTTLVYQLVEVLQQYLP
;
A
#
# COMPACT_ATOMS: atom_id res chain seq x y z
N MET A 1 66.31 19.16 -58.96
CA MET A 1 66.16 19.62 -57.55
C MET A 1 66.96 18.67 -56.67
N SER A 2 67.51 19.13 -55.54
CA SER A 2 68.37 18.29 -54.69
C SER A 2 67.52 17.26 -53.91
N LYS A 3 68.00 16.01 -53.80
CA LYS A 3 67.35 14.94 -53.00
C LYS A 3 66.98 15.37 -51.58
N LYS A 4 67.71 16.35 -51.03
CA LYS A 4 67.47 16.94 -49.70
C LYS A 4 66.19 17.78 -49.66
N GLN A 5 65.91 18.55 -50.72
CA GLN A 5 64.72 19.41 -50.83
C GLN A 5 63.43 18.58 -51.00
N GLU A 6 63.50 17.47 -51.74
CA GLU A 6 62.38 16.54 -51.91
C GLU A 6 62.04 15.81 -50.60
N ALA A 7 63.04 15.41 -49.84
CA ALA A 7 62.85 14.77 -48.53
C ALA A 7 62.25 15.74 -47.50
N GLU A 8 62.64 17.01 -47.54
CA GLU A 8 62.11 18.05 -46.65
C GLU A 8 60.66 18.42 -46.98
N GLN A 9 60.33 18.48 -48.27
CA GLN A 9 58.96 18.71 -48.74
C GLN A 9 58.02 17.56 -48.33
N ARG A 10 58.45 16.30 -48.49
CA ARG A 10 57.68 15.12 -48.05
C ARG A 10 57.37 15.16 -46.56
N LYS A 11 58.36 15.45 -45.71
CA LYS A 11 58.17 15.56 -44.25
C LYS A 11 57.17 16.66 -43.88
N ARG A 12 57.18 17.78 -44.60
CA ARG A 12 56.27 18.90 -44.37
C ARG A 12 54.83 18.54 -44.76
N ASP A 13 54.66 17.81 -45.85
CA ASP A 13 53.35 17.38 -46.33
C ASP A 13 52.77 16.26 -45.43
N GLU A 14 53.60 15.33 -44.95
CA GLU A 14 53.24 14.33 -43.94
C GLU A 14 52.81 15.00 -42.62
N HIS A 15 53.56 16.01 -42.15
CA HIS A 15 53.22 16.73 -40.93
C HIS A 15 51.90 17.50 -41.09
N LYS A 16 51.66 18.14 -42.24
CA LYS A 16 50.37 18.79 -42.53
C LYS A 16 49.23 17.79 -42.55
N ALA A 17 49.40 16.63 -43.19
CA ALA A 17 48.39 15.58 -43.25
C ALA A 17 48.05 15.04 -41.85
N GLN A 18 49.07 14.80 -41.01
CA GLN A 18 48.85 14.38 -39.62
C GLN A 18 48.10 15.43 -38.80
N MET A 19 48.47 16.72 -38.94
CA MET A 19 47.79 17.80 -38.24
C MET A 19 46.34 17.97 -38.68
N GLN A 20 46.05 17.73 -39.97
CA GLN A 20 44.71 17.81 -40.54
C GLN A 20 43.83 16.63 -40.07
N ALA A 21 44.37 15.41 -40.07
CA ALA A 21 43.70 14.23 -39.54
C ALA A 21 43.43 14.34 -38.02
N ALA A 22 44.37 14.92 -37.25
CA ALA A 22 44.17 15.16 -35.82
C ALA A 22 43.07 16.21 -35.55
N LYS A 23 42.97 17.23 -36.41
CA LYS A 23 41.91 18.26 -36.32
C LYS A 23 40.54 17.70 -36.69
N GLU A 24 40.47 16.80 -37.67
CA GLU A 24 39.23 16.09 -38.04
C GLU A 24 38.76 15.14 -36.92
N ARG A 25 39.67 14.38 -36.31
CA ARG A 25 39.34 13.55 -35.13
C ARG A 25 38.84 14.38 -33.95
N ARG A 26 39.42 15.55 -33.68
CA ARG A 26 38.95 16.46 -32.63
C ARG A 26 37.61 17.12 -32.94
N ARG A 27 37.23 17.24 -34.23
CA ARG A 27 35.93 17.78 -34.67
C ARG A 27 34.80 16.75 -34.61
N GLN A 28 35.11 15.47 -34.55
CA GLN A 28 34.12 14.43 -34.30
C GLN A 28 33.80 14.41 -32.80
N ALA A 29 32.69 15.03 -32.42
CA ALA A 29 32.16 14.90 -31.07
C ALA A 29 31.88 13.41 -30.78
N PRO A 30 32.26 12.86 -29.61
CA PRO A 30 31.89 11.52 -29.26
C PRO A 30 30.36 11.41 -29.25
N ALA A 31 29.82 10.41 -29.94
CA ALA A 31 28.40 10.13 -29.91
C ALA A 31 28.02 9.64 -28.50
N LEU A 32 27.56 10.56 -27.65
CA LEU A 32 27.00 10.24 -26.34
C LEU A 32 25.62 9.62 -26.55
N GLN A 33 25.58 8.32 -26.83
CA GLN A 33 24.34 7.56 -26.75
C GLN A 33 24.02 7.34 -25.26
N ARG A 34 23.13 8.16 -24.71
CA ARG A 34 22.50 7.85 -23.42
C ARG A 34 21.58 6.65 -23.63
N ALA A 35 21.76 5.61 -22.82
CA ALA A 35 20.75 4.56 -22.69
C ALA A 35 19.40 5.22 -22.37
N ALA A 36 18.33 4.77 -23.03
CA ALA A 36 16.99 5.24 -22.73
C ALA A 36 16.70 4.97 -21.23
N PRO A 37 16.04 5.90 -20.52
CA PRO A 37 15.68 5.67 -19.14
C PRO A 37 14.78 4.43 -19.05
N THR A 38 15.29 3.36 -18.45
CA THR A 38 14.49 2.21 -18.05
C THR A 38 13.86 2.55 -16.71
N ARG A 39 12.55 2.81 -16.69
CA ARG A 39 11.78 2.88 -15.44
C ARG A 39 11.54 1.44 -15.00
N GLU A 40 12.10 1.03 -13.88
CA GLU A 40 11.65 -0.18 -13.21
C GLU A 40 10.16 0.02 -12.85
N GLU A 41 9.30 -0.89 -13.30
CA GLU A 41 7.89 -0.87 -12.91
C GLU A 41 7.81 -1.05 -11.40
N ARG A 42 7.10 -0.14 -10.72
CA ARG A 42 6.92 -0.23 -9.28
C ARG A 42 6.12 -1.50 -8.96
N PRO A 43 6.52 -2.27 -7.92
CA PRO A 43 5.71 -3.37 -7.44
C PRO A 43 4.31 -2.88 -7.08
N VAL A 44 3.29 -3.66 -7.44
CA VAL A 44 1.88 -3.31 -7.18
C VAL A 44 1.33 -4.24 -6.10
N LEU A 45 0.74 -3.65 -5.06
CA LEU A 45 -0.03 -4.37 -4.05
C LEU A 45 -1.51 -4.34 -4.43
N LEU A 46 -2.08 -5.52 -4.70
CA LEU A 46 -3.52 -5.67 -4.93
C LEU A 46 -4.23 -5.82 -3.59
N ILE A 47 -5.24 -4.98 -3.36
CA ILE A 47 -6.10 -5.03 -2.17
C ILE A 47 -7.54 -5.18 -2.63
N VAL A 48 -8.13 -6.35 -2.42
CA VAL A 48 -9.52 -6.63 -2.79
C VAL A 48 -10.39 -6.52 -1.53
N CYS A 49 -11.23 -5.49 -1.50
CA CYS A 49 -12.07 -5.13 -0.36
C CYS A 49 -13.51 -5.63 -0.56
N GLN A 50 -14.10 -6.16 0.51
CA GLN A 50 -15.53 -6.46 0.56
C GLN A 50 -16.34 -5.18 0.40
N GLY A 51 -16.11 -4.15 1.23
CA GLY A 51 -16.76 -2.86 1.06
C GLY A 51 -16.27 -2.12 -0.18
N THR A 52 -17.16 -1.31 -0.75
CA THR A 52 -16.93 -0.63 -2.03
C THR A 52 -16.48 0.82 -1.89
N VAL A 53 -16.51 1.38 -0.67
CA VAL A 53 -16.20 2.78 -0.42
C VAL A 53 -15.12 2.92 0.63
N THR A 54 -15.42 2.65 1.90
CA THR A 54 -14.58 3.02 3.04
C THR A 54 -13.17 2.43 2.96
N GLU A 55 -13.05 1.12 2.77
CA GLU A 55 -11.77 0.43 2.71
C GLU A 55 -11.00 0.85 1.45
N VAL A 56 -11.68 0.92 0.31
CA VAL A 56 -11.10 1.32 -0.98
C VAL A 56 -10.53 2.73 -0.90
N GLU A 57 -11.33 3.69 -0.41
CA GLU A 57 -10.90 5.07 -0.24
C GLU A 57 -9.77 5.16 0.80
N TYR A 58 -9.88 4.50 1.96
CA TYR A 58 -8.82 4.49 2.97
C TYR A 58 -7.46 4.03 2.40
N PHE A 59 -7.43 2.90 1.69
CA PHE A 59 -6.17 2.39 1.14
C PHE A 59 -5.65 3.23 -0.04
N ASN A 60 -6.53 3.85 -0.83
CA ASN A 60 -6.13 4.73 -1.92
C ASN A 60 -5.53 6.07 -1.45
N GLN A 61 -5.68 6.44 -0.17
CA GLN A 61 -5.04 7.65 0.38
C GLN A 61 -3.55 7.46 0.68
N PHE A 62 -3.04 6.23 0.71
CA PHE A 62 -1.62 5.96 0.94
C PHE A 62 -0.78 6.33 -0.30
N GLU A 63 0.15 7.26 -0.11
CA GLU A 63 1.12 7.65 -1.13
C GLU A 63 2.45 6.92 -0.90
N LEU A 64 2.69 5.85 -1.65
CA LEU A 64 3.87 5.02 -1.50
C LEU A 64 5.04 5.54 -2.38
N ALA A 65 6.25 5.52 -1.82
CA ALA A 65 7.49 5.94 -2.47
C ALA A 65 8.09 4.87 -3.40
N THR A 66 7.83 3.60 -3.16
CA THR A 66 8.50 2.49 -3.86
C THR A 66 7.57 1.39 -4.36
N ALA A 67 6.25 1.55 -4.20
CA ALA A 67 5.23 0.64 -4.71
C ALA A 67 4.00 1.43 -5.16
N ASP A 68 3.04 0.77 -5.81
CA ASP A 68 1.72 1.32 -6.10
C ASP A 68 0.63 0.42 -5.46
N ILE A 69 -0.53 1.01 -5.12
CA ILE A 69 -1.69 0.30 -4.57
C ILE A 69 -2.76 0.19 -5.66
N LYS A 70 -3.36 -1.00 -5.77
CA LYS A 70 -4.58 -1.22 -6.52
C LYS A 70 -5.66 -1.73 -5.57
N ALA A 71 -6.50 -0.84 -5.07
CA ALA A 71 -7.64 -1.20 -4.23
C ALA A 71 -8.91 -1.39 -5.08
N LEU A 72 -9.63 -2.50 -4.86
CA LEU A 72 -10.86 -2.85 -5.59
C LEU A 72 -11.98 -3.20 -4.62
N GLY A 73 -13.13 -2.55 -4.75
CA GLY A 73 -14.34 -2.89 -4.01
C GLY A 73 -15.25 -3.85 -4.77
N ARG A 74 -15.84 -4.85 -4.08
CA ARG A 74 -16.61 -5.91 -4.74
C ARG A 74 -17.99 -6.24 -4.18
N ALA A 75 -18.34 -5.83 -2.96
CA ALA A 75 -19.60 -6.17 -2.30
C ALA A 75 -19.91 -7.68 -2.32
N TYR A 76 -18.87 -8.50 -2.21
CA TYR A 76 -18.95 -9.96 -2.23
C TYR A 76 -18.85 -10.53 -0.83
N ASP A 77 -19.46 -11.69 -0.62
CA ASP A 77 -19.15 -12.51 0.55
C ASP A 77 -17.64 -12.88 0.57
N PRO A 78 -17.06 -13.17 1.74
CA PRO A 78 -15.63 -13.41 1.87
C PRO A 78 -15.09 -14.52 0.95
N GLU A 79 -15.84 -15.59 0.70
CA GLU A 79 -15.38 -16.68 -0.16
C GLU A 79 -15.28 -16.28 -1.64
N LYS A 80 -16.29 -15.56 -2.15
CA LYS A 80 -16.26 -14.98 -3.50
C LYS A 80 -15.18 -13.92 -3.63
N LEU A 81 -14.95 -13.12 -2.59
CA LEU A 81 -13.87 -12.12 -2.57
C LEU A 81 -12.50 -12.78 -2.73
N VAL A 82 -12.26 -13.91 -2.06
CA VAL A 82 -11.03 -14.69 -2.18
C VAL A 82 -10.88 -15.26 -3.59
N GLN A 83 -11.95 -15.80 -4.18
CA GLN A 83 -11.91 -16.26 -5.57
C GLN A 83 -11.55 -15.14 -6.54
N GLU A 84 -12.20 -13.98 -6.43
CA GLU A 84 -11.94 -12.81 -7.25
C GLU A 84 -10.47 -12.36 -7.13
N ALA A 85 -9.91 -12.35 -5.92
CA ALA A 85 -8.50 -12.01 -5.70
C ALA A 85 -7.54 -12.98 -6.41
N LEU A 86 -7.86 -14.29 -6.43
CA LEU A 86 -7.10 -15.28 -7.21
C LEU A 86 -7.19 -15.02 -8.70
N ASP A 87 -8.38 -14.71 -9.21
CA ASP A 87 -8.61 -14.45 -10.63
C ASP A 87 -7.85 -13.21 -11.11
N TRP A 88 -7.83 -12.13 -10.31
CA TRP A 88 -7.00 -10.96 -10.58
C TRP A 88 -5.52 -11.27 -10.58
N ARG A 89 -5.04 -12.07 -9.61
CA ARG A 89 -3.63 -12.48 -9.55
C ARG A 89 -3.23 -13.27 -10.79
N GLU A 90 -4.04 -14.23 -11.21
CA GLU A 90 -3.77 -15.04 -12.40
C GLU A 90 -3.85 -14.23 -13.70
N ALA A 91 -4.80 -13.29 -13.80
CA ALA A 91 -4.88 -12.36 -14.92
C ALA A 91 -3.61 -11.49 -15.03
N ALA A 92 -3.16 -10.92 -13.91
CA ALA A 92 -1.96 -10.09 -13.83
C ALA A 92 -0.68 -10.87 -14.17
N ARG A 93 -0.57 -12.12 -13.69
CA ARG A 93 0.51 -13.05 -14.05
C ARG A 93 0.55 -13.34 -15.55
N ARG A 94 -0.61 -13.62 -16.17
CA ARG A 94 -0.72 -13.83 -17.63
C ARG A 94 -0.37 -12.57 -18.42
N GLY A 95 -0.70 -11.39 -17.89
CA GLY A 95 -0.35 -10.09 -18.43
C GLY A 95 1.12 -9.67 -18.24
N LYS A 96 1.96 -10.53 -17.64
CA LYS A 96 3.37 -10.24 -17.30
C LYS A 96 3.56 -9.04 -16.36
N GLN A 97 2.54 -8.71 -15.57
CA GLN A 97 2.58 -7.67 -14.53
C GLN A 97 2.08 -8.25 -13.20
N PRO A 98 2.80 -9.24 -12.63
CA PRO A 98 2.35 -9.89 -11.40
C PRO A 98 2.30 -8.88 -10.24
N TYR A 99 1.30 -9.02 -9.37
CA TYR A 99 1.27 -8.27 -8.12
C TYR A 99 2.33 -8.80 -7.16
N GLU A 100 2.96 -7.89 -6.42
CA GLU A 100 3.94 -8.21 -5.37
C GLU A 100 3.24 -8.89 -4.19
N GLN A 101 2.07 -8.38 -3.83
CA GLN A 101 1.21 -8.97 -2.79
C GLN A 101 -0.26 -8.85 -3.21
N VAL A 102 -1.05 -9.80 -2.73
CA VAL A 102 -2.50 -9.80 -2.89
C VAL A 102 -3.15 -9.97 -1.52
N TRP A 103 -4.00 -9.01 -1.16
CA TRP A 103 -4.70 -8.93 0.11
C TRP A 103 -6.21 -9.02 -0.10
N CYS A 104 -6.87 -9.82 0.73
CA CYS A 104 -8.32 -9.80 0.90
C CYS A 104 -8.65 -9.03 2.19
N VAL A 105 -9.47 -7.98 2.07
CA VAL A 105 -9.92 -7.16 3.19
C VAL A 105 -11.42 -7.31 3.31
N PHE A 106 -11.91 -7.76 4.46
CA PHE A 106 -13.33 -8.03 4.65
C PHE A 106 -13.73 -7.93 6.11
N ASP A 107 -15.01 -7.66 6.35
CA ASP A 107 -15.56 -7.58 7.68
C ASP A 107 -16.14 -8.96 8.08
N LYS A 108 -16.18 -9.25 9.37
CA LYS A 108 -16.91 -10.42 9.89
C LYS A 108 -18.41 -10.21 9.82
N ASP A 109 -18.86 -8.96 10.02
CA ASP A 109 -20.24 -8.49 9.95
C ASP A 109 -21.29 -9.51 10.42
N ASP A 110 -22.28 -9.81 9.58
CA ASP A 110 -23.28 -10.85 9.77
C ASP A 110 -22.86 -12.16 9.07
N THR A 111 -21.63 -12.25 8.54
CA THR A 111 -21.12 -13.47 7.92
C THR A 111 -21.05 -14.60 8.93
N GLU A 112 -21.64 -15.73 8.56
CA GLU A 112 -21.63 -16.95 9.36
C GLU A 112 -20.20 -17.43 9.66
N PRO A 113 -19.92 -17.99 10.85
CA PRO A 113 -18.58 -18.41 11.24
C PRO A 113 -17.88 -19.35 10.24
N GLY A 114 -18.63 -20.29 9.67
CA GLY A 114 -18.11 -21.29 8.72
C GLY A 114 -17.53 -20.64 7.45
N PRO A 115 -18.34 -19.94 6.63
CA PRO A 115 -17.86 -19.21 5.46
C PRO A 115 -16.73 -18.21 5.77
N PHE A 116 -16.80 -17.53 6.92
CA PHE A 116 -15.73 -16.61 7.34
C PHE A 116 -14.40 -17.34 7.55
N HIS A 117 -14.40 -18.47 8.28
CA HIS A 117 -13.18 -19.29 8.46
C HIS A 117 -12.70 -19.89 7.15
N ALA A 118 -13.62 -20.44 6.34
CA ALA A 118 -13.30 -21.06 5.06
C ALA A 118 -12.61 -20.05 4.12
N ALA A 119 -13.07 -18.80 4.08
CA ALA A 119 -12.41 -17.74 3.31
C ALA A 119 -10.98 -17.46 3.80
N ILE A 120 -10.78 -17.35 5.11
CA ILE A 120 -9.45 -17.13 5.71
C ILE A 120 -8.50 -18.28 5.37
N GLU A 121 -8.93 -19.53 5.56
CA GLU A 121 -8.14 -20.72 5.29
C GLU A 121 -7.81 -20.83 3.80
N ARG A 122 -8.81 -20.64 2.94
CA ARG A 122 -8.66 -20.69 1.49
C ARG A 122 -7.67 -19.65 0.98
N ALA A 123 -7.77 -18.41 1.46
CA ALA A 123 -6.85 -17.33 1.10
C ALA A 123 -5.40 -17.71 1.46
N ARG A 124 -5.17 -18.15 2.71
CA ARG A 124 -3.86 -18.56 3.20
C ARG A 124 -3.29 -19.76 2.43
N ALA A 125 -4.12 -20.77 2.16
CA ALA A 125 -3.73 -21.96 1.40
C ALA A 125 -3.23 -21.62 -0.02
N HIS A 126 -3.70 -20.51 -0.59
CA HIS A 126 -3.27 -20.03 -1.91
C HIS A 126 -2.22 -18.92 -1.83
N GLY A 127 -1.66 -18.62 -0.66
CA GLY A 127 -0.64 -17.58 -0.48
C GLY A 127 -1.17 -16.15 -0.60
N LEU A 128 -2.49 -15.94 -0.50
CA LEU A 128 -3.07 -14.61 -0.32
C LEU A 128 -2.97 -14.21 1.15
N ARG A 129 -2.92 -12.89 1.40
CA ARG A 129 -2.93 -12.32 2.74
C ARG A 129 -4.34 -11.85 3.09
N VAL A 130 -4.69 -11.85 4.38
CA VAL A 130 -6.03 -11.49 4.85
C VAL A 130 -5.91 -10.42 5.93
N ALA A 131 -6.71 -9.36 5.79
CA ALA A 131 -6.87 -8.32 6.80
C ALA A 131 -8.37 -8.14 7.08
N TYR A 132 -8.90 -8.83 8.09
CA TYR A 132 -10.30 -8.71 8.47
C TYR A 132 -10.52 -7.76 9.63
N SER A 133 -11.74 -7.22 9.78
CA SER A 133 -12.20 -6.57 11.02
C SER A 133 -13.44 -7.28 11.57
N ASN A 134 -13.52 -7.42 12.88
CA ASN A 134 -14.63 -8.04 13.59
C ASN A 134 -15.23 -7.02 14.58
N GLN A 135 -16.44 -6.51 14.40
CA GLN A 135 -17.39 -6.88 13.33
C GLN A 135 -17.26 -6.02 12.06
N ALA A 136 -16.70 -4.81 12.13
CA ALA A 136 -16.71 -3.85 11.03
C ALA A 136 -15.40 -3.07 10.88
N PHE A 137 -15.13 -2.55 9.68
CA PHE A 137 -13.92 -1.78 9.38
C PHE A 137 -13.79 -0.52 10.24
N GLU A 138 -14.89 0.10 10.66
CA GLU A 138 -14.88 1.24 11.58
C GLU A 138 -14.15 0.94 12.90
N PHE A 139 -14.02 -0.33 13.31
CA PHE A 139 -13.21 -0.68 14.47
C PHE A 139 -11.74 -0.30 14.29
N TRP A 140 -11.21 -0.37 13.06
CA TRP A 140 -9.87 0.15 12.75
C TRP A 140 -9.78 1.67 13.00
N PHE A 141 -10.79 2.44 12.61
CA PHE A 141 -10.84 3.88 12.88
C PHE A 141 -10.96 4.17 14.38
N LEU A 142 -11.77 3.41 15.12
CA LEU A 142 -11.94 3.57 16.56
C LEU A 142 -10.60 3.55 17.29
N LEU A 143 -9.72 2.61 16.94
CA LEU A 143 -8.42 2.43 17.60
C LEU A 143 -7.46 3.62 17.43
N HIS A 144 -7.68 4.52 16.47
CA HIS A 144 -6.91 5.76 16.30
C HIS A 144 -7.19 6.80 17.40
N PHE A 145 -8.30 6.64 18.11
CA PHE A 145 -8.79 7.60 19.09
C PHE A 145 -8.99 6.94 20.45
N ASP A 146 -9.64 5.79 20.50
CA ASP A 146 -10.11 5.16 21.74
C ASP A 146 -9.18 4.03 22.20
N GLU A 147 -8.90 3.94 23.50
CA GLU A 147 -8.12 2.84 24.07
C GLU A 147 -9.00 1.63 24.37
N HIS A 148 -9.61 1.10 23.33
CA HIS A 148 -10.47 -0.06 23.42
C HIS A 148 -9.69 -1.31 23.87
N GLN A 149 -10.31 -2.13 24.71
CA GLN A 149 -9.68 -3.30 25.35
C GLN A 149 -10.11 -4.65 24.73
N GLY A 150 -10.83 -4.63 23.61
CA GLY A 150 -11.23 -5.84 22.86
C GLY A 150 -12.51 -6.52 23.37
N GLY A 151 -13.28 -5.90 24.26
CA GLY A 151 -14.62 -6.38 24.61
C GLY A 151 -15.62 -6.15 23.47
N GLY A 152 -16.62 -7.01 23.31
CA GLY A 152 -17.58 -6.91 22.20
C GLY A 152 -18.23 -5.52 22.07
N MET A 153 -18.30 -5.02 20.83
CA MET A 153 -18.92 -3.76 20.47
C MET A 153 -19.71 -3.93 19.18
N ASP A 154 -21.00 -3.61 19.24
CA ASP A 154 -21.88 -3.65 18.07
C ASP A 154 -21.42 -2.67 16.99
N ARG A 155 -21.63 -3.02 15.72
CA ARG A 155 -21.19 -2.23 14.56
C ARG A 155 -21.78 -0.81 14.52
N GLN A 156 -23.04 -0.63 14.92
CA GLN A 156 -23.68 0.69 14.93
C GLN A 156 -23.11 1.54 16.07
N GLN A 157 -22.90 0.93 17.24
CA GLN A 157 -22.24 1.58 18.36
C GLN A 157 -20.81 1.99 18.02
N CYS A 158 -20.06 1.12 17.34
CA CYS A 158 -18.72 1.41 16.85
C CYS A 158 -18.73 2.60 15.88
N GLY A 159 -19.64 2.59 14.90
CA GLY A 159 -19.81 3.68 13.94
C GLY A 159 -20.10 5.02 14.62
N GLN A 160 -21.11 5.07 15.48
CA GLN A 160 -21.49 6.28 16.23
C GLN A 160 -20.33 6.81 17.11
N ARG A 161 -19.59 5.90 17.76
CA ARG A 161 -18.44 6.27 18.59
C ARG A 161 -17.32 6.86 17.74
N VAL A 162 -17.04 6.29 16.57
CA VAL A 162 -16.04 6.81 15.62
C VAL A 162 -16.44 8.20 15.13
N GLU A 163 -17.69 8.41 14.73
CA GLU A 163 -18.19 9.72 14.30
C GLU A 163 -18.00 10.79 15.39
N ALA A 164 -18.36 10.47 16.64
CA ALA A 164 -18.20 11.36 17.77
C ALA A 164 -16.72 11.72 18.00
N LEU A 165 -15.83 10.73 18.01
CA LEU A 165 -14.40 10.92 18.24
C LEU A 165 -13.71 11.73 17.13
N ILE A 166 -14.11 11.52 15.87
CA ILE A 166 -13.62 12.33 14.75
C ILE A 166 -14.02 13.79 14.92
N ARG A 167 -15.29 14.06 15.24
CA ARG A 167 -15.80 15.41 15.46
C ARG A 167 -15.16 16.10 16.67
N GLU A 168 -14.92 15.36 17.75
CA GLU A 168 -14.21 15.85 18.94
C GLU A 168 -12.74 16.20 18.61
N ALA A 169 -12.07 15.35 17.81
CA ALA A 169 -10.69 15.58 17.43
C ALA A 169 -10.52 16.73 16.42
N ASN A 170 -11.46 16.88 15.48
CA ASN A 170 -11.49 18.00 14.54
C ASN A 170 -12.92 18.27 14.04
N PRO A 171 -13.59 19.35 14.49
CA PRO A 171 -14.96 19.67 14.08
C PRO A 171 -15.16 19.96 12.58
N ARG A 172 -14.08 20.14 11.81
CA ARG A 172 -14.12 20.36 10.36
C ARG A 172 -14.05 19.06 9.55
N VAL A 173 -13.79 17.94 10.21
CA VAL A 173 -13.71 16.62 9.59
C VAL A 173 -14.95 15.84 9.98
N SER A 174 -15.54 15.15 9.02
CA SER A 174 -16.72 14.32 9.24
C SER A 174 -16.54 12.96 8.58
N TYR A 175 -17.11 11.95 9.22
CA TYR A 175 -17.33 10.62 8.68
C TYR A 175 -18.80 10.27 8.96
N ASP A 176 -19.47 9.62 8.02
CA ASP A 176 -20.84 9.14 8.21
C ASP A 176 -20.81 7.61 8.10
N SER A 177 -20.97 6.94 9.24
CA SER A 177 -20.89 5.48 9.36
C SER A 177 -22.13 4.75 8.83
N HIS A 178 -23.14 5.49 8.36
CA HIS A 178 -24.40 4.95 7.87
C HIS A 178 -24.58 5.18 6.36
N LYS A 179 -24.26 6.39 5.88
CA LYS A 179 -24.49 6.82 4.50
C LYS A 179 -23.20 7.24 3.81
N GLY A 180 -22.93 6.64 2.66
CA GLY A 180 -21.76 6.96 1.83
C GLY A 180 -20.46 6.41 2.41
N LYS A 181 -20.19 6.64 3.71
CA LYS A 181 -19.00 6.15 4.42
C LYS A 181 -17.68 6.52 3.75
N HIS A 182 -17.63 7.73 3.19
CA HIS A 182 -16.47 8.23 2.46
C HIS A 182 -15.31 8.56 3.41
N VAL A 183 -14.09 8.29 2.95
CA VAL A 183 -12.83 8.64 3.62
C VAL A 183 -12.18 9.79 2.86
N SER A 184 -12.46 11.01 3.33
CA SER A 184 -11.85 12.21 2.76
C SER A 184 -10.35 12.29 3.06
N ARG A 185 -9.64 13.15 2.32
CA ARG A 185 -8.21 13.38 2.58
C ARG A 185 -7.99 13.94 4.00
N GLU A 186 -8.85 14.85 4.45
CA GLU A 186 -8.77 15.43 5.79
C GLU A 186 -9.03 14.40 6.89
N LEU A 187 -9.92 13.44 6.66
CA LEU A 187 -10.10 12.32 7.58
C LEU A 187 -8.85 11.45 7.63
N PHE A 188 -8.29 11.08 6.47
CA PHE A 188 -7.07 10.31 6.42
C PHE A 188 -5.90 11.02 7.11
N ASP A 189 -5.69 12.30 6.84
CA ASP A 189 -4.65 13.11 7.49
C ASP A 189 -4.88 13.22 9.01
N LEU A 190 -6.13 13.26 9.46
CA LEU A 190 -6.45 13.19 10.89
C LEU A 190 -6.02 11.86 11.50
N LEU A 191 -6.28 10.73 10.83
CA LEU A 191 -5.86 9.39 11.25
C LEU A 191 -4.32 9.22 11.23
N GLU A 192 -3.64 9.96 10.36
CA GLU A 192 -2.18 9.98 10.25
C GLU A 192 -1.50 10.98 11.20
N GLY A 193 -2.25 11.94 11.71
CA GLY A 193 -1.76 13.02 12.57
C GLY A 193 -1.28 12.55 13.95
N PRO A 194 -0.67 13.46 14.74
CA PRO A 194 -0.18 13.15 16.07
C PRO A 194 -1.31 12.78 17.04
N TYR A 195 -1.09 11.78 17.88
CA TYR A 195 -1.99 11.42 18.96
C TYR A 195 -1.75 12.36 20.17
N PRO A 196 -2.79 13.05 20.67
CA PRO A 196 -2.64 14.03 21.75
C PRO A 196 -2.32 13.37 23.10
N GLY A 197 -1.52 14.05 23.92
CA GLY A 197 -1.30 13.67 25.31
C GLY A 197 -0.32 12.53 25.57
N LEU A 198 0.25 11.90 24.53
CA LEU A 198 1.26 10.85 24.70
C LEU A 198 2.70 11.38 24.55
N PRO A 199 3.64 10.97 25.43
CA PRO A 199 5.06 11.24 25.26
C PRO A 199 5.58 10.75 23.90
N GLY A 200 6.50 11.51 23.30
CA GLY A 200 7.05 11.21 21.97
C GLY A 200 6.10 11.52 20.80
N ARG A 201 4.87 11.99 21.07
CA ARG A 201 3.88 12.41 20.06
C ARG A 201 3.73 11.40 18.91
N PRO A 202 3.49 10.11 19.19
CA PRO A 202 3.29 9.12 18.13
C PRO A 202 2.09 9.51 17.26
N SER A 203 2.07 9.09 16.00
CA SER A 203 0.86 9.25 15.17
C SER A 203 -0.30 8.43 15.72
N ARG A 204 -1.54 8.84 15.41
CA ARG A 204 -2.73 8.07 15.73
C ARG A 204 -2.71 6.69 15.08
N ARG A 205 -2.20 6.56 13.84
CA ARG A 205 -1.91 5.26 13.22
C ARG A 205 -0.98 4.40 14.06
N ALA A 206 0.15 4.92 14.54
CA ALA A 206 1.07 4.14 15.36
C ALA A 206 0.42 3.68 16.69
N VAL A 207 -0.47 4.49 17.26
CA VAL A 207 -1.28 4.11 18.42
C VAL A 207 -2.29 3.01 18.05
N ALA A 208 -3.00 3.15 16.93
CA ALA A 208 -3.96 2.16 16.45
C ALA A 208 -3.31 0.80 16.16
N VAL A 209 -2.15 0.78 15.49
CA VAL A 209 -1.37 -0.45 15.24
C VAL A 209 -1.01 -1.14 16.56
N ARG A 210 -0.50 -0.39 17.56
CA ARG A 210 -0.14 -0.98 18.86
C ARG A 210 -1.36 -1.57 19.59
N ARG A 211 -2.49 -0.87 19.56
CA ARG A 211 -3.75 -1.34 20.18
C ARG A 211 -4.29 -2.58 19.47
N ALA A 212 -4.33 -2.56 18.14
CA ALA A 212 -4.80 -3.70 17.34
C ALA A 212 -3.92 -4.94 17.55
N LYS A 213 -2.59 -4.77 17.60
CA LYS A 213 -1.65 -5.86 17.92
C LYS A 213 -1.89 -6.47 19.29
N ARG A 214 -2.08 -5.63 20.31
CA ARG A 214 -2.39 -6.09 21.68
C ARG A 214 -3.64 -6.95 21.67
N ILE A 215 -4.74 -6.43 21.13
CA ILE A 215 -6.02 -7.14 21.09
C ILE A 215 -5.92 -8.44 20.29
N ALA A 216 -5.29 -8.42 19.11
CA ALA A 216 -5.09 -9.63 18.30
C ALA A 216 -4.24 -10.69 19.02
N LYS A 217 -3.24 -10.25 19.80
CA LYS A 217 -2.42 -11.15 20.63
C LYS A 217 -3.25 -11.78 21.75
N ASP A 218 -4.02 -10.98 22.48
CA ASP A 218 -4.87 -11.46 23.58
C ASP A 218 -5.89 -12.50 23.06
N TRP A 219 -6.47 -12.25 21.88
CA TRP A 219 -7.36 -13.21 21.23
C TRP A 219 -6.66 -14.49 20.79
N ALA A 220 -5.46 -14.39 20.22
CA ALA A 220 -4.66 -15.55 19.84
C ALA A 220 -4.31 -16.43 21.05
N GLU A 221 -4.02 -15.82 22.20
CA GLU A 221 -3.72 -16.52 23.46
C GLU A 221 -4.96 -17.20 24.07
N SER A 222 -6.16 -16.65 23.84
CA SER A 222 -7.41 -17.26 24.31
C SER A 222 -7.87 -18.49 23.51
N GLY A 223 -7.32 -18.70 22.30
CA GLY A 223 -7.63 -19.84 21.44
C GLY A 223 -9.00 -19.79 20.74
N HIS A 224 -9.74 -18.68 20.83
CA HIS A 224 -11.02 -18.52 20.14
C HIS A 224 -10.82 -18.45 18.62
N PRO A 225 -11.74 -19.03 17.82
CA PRO A 225 -11.64 -18.95 16.37
C PRO A 225 -11.92 -17.52 15.87
N PRO A 226 -11.40 -17.10 14.70
CA PRO A 226 -11.47 -15.71 14.21
C PRO A 226 -12.87 -15.06 14.25
N ALA A 227 -13.91 -15.82 13.91
CA ALA A 227 -15.29 -15.32 13.91
C ALA A 227 -15.82 -14.95 15.32
N ALA A 228 -15.27 -15.54 16.38
CA ALA A 228 -15.63 -15.26 17.76
C ALA A 228 -14.77 -14.15 18.40
N GLN A 229 -13.74 -13.67 17.71
CA GLN A 229 -12.82 -12.64 18.20
C GLN A 229 -13.39 -11.23 17.95
N GLU A 230 -14.50 -10.89 18.61
CA GLU A 230 -15.11 -9.56 18.46
C GLU A 230 -14.13 -8.44 18.84
N SER A 231 -14.34 -7.27 18.24
CA SER A 231 -13.49 -6.10 18.41
C SER A 231 -12.02 -6.39 18.13
N THR A 232 -11.75 -7.09 17.02
CA THR A 232 -10.41 -7.38 16.51
C THR A 232 -10.28 -6.85 15.09
N THR A 233 -9.07 -6.43 14.71
CA THR A 233 -8.78 -6.14 13.31
C THR A 233 -7.37 -6.58 12.96
N LEU A 234 -7.20 -7.18 11.80
CA LEU A 234 -5.91 -7.51 11.18
C LEU A 234 -5.50 -6.49 10.12
N VAL A 235 -6.27 -5.39 9.94
CA VAL A 235 -5.90 -4.27 9.06
C VAL A 235 -4.54 -3.68 9.40
N TYR A 236 -4.14 -3.71 10.68
CA TYR A 236 -2.80 -3.28 11.09
C TYR A 236 -1.68 -4.04 10.37
N GLN A 237 -1.86 -5.32 10.03
CA GLN A 237 -0.83 -6.11 9.34
C GLN A 237 -0.62 -5.61 7.91
N LEU A 238 -1.71 -5.27 7.22
CA LEU A 238 -1.65 -4.65 5.90
C LEU A 238 -1.02 -3.26 6.00
N VAL A 239 -1.45 -2.45 6.96
CA VAL A 239 -0.89 -1.10 7.18
C VAL A 239 0.61 -1.15 7.48
N GLU A 240 1.08 -2.10 8.29
CA GLU A 240 2.52 -2.28 8.54
C GLU A 240 3.31 -2.66 7.29
N VAL A 241 2.70 -3.39 6.36
CA VAL A 241 3.30 -3.64 5.06
C VAL A 241 3.36 -2.36 4.24
N LEU A 242 2.27 -1.59 4.18
CA LEU A 242 2.25 -0.31 3.45
C LEU A 242 3.28 0.68 4.01
N GLN A 243 3.50 0.68 5.32
CA GLN A 243 4.49 1.53 5.99
C GLN A 243 5.93 1.28 5.52
N GLN A 244 6.25 0.09 5.02
CA GLN A 244 7.59 -0.22 4.48
C GLN A 244 7.85 0.48 3.15
N TYR A 245 6.80 0.97 2.48
CA TYR A 245 6.88 1.68 1.20
C TYR A 245 6.58 3.16 1.32
N LEU A 246 6.34 3.70 2.53
CA LEU A 246 6.15 5.13 2.73
C LEU A 246 7.47 5.91 2.51
N PRO A 247 7.40 7.21 2.17
CA PRO A 247 8.58 8.06 1.98
C PRO A 247 9.51 8.18 3.18
#